data_AF-A0A1V4UV58-F1
#
_entry.id   AF-A0A1V4UV58-F1
#
_cell.length_a   1.000
_cell.length_b   1.000
_cell.length_c   1.000
_cell.angle_alpha   90.00
_cell.angle_beta   90.00
_cell.angle_gamma   90.00
#
_symmetry.space_group_name_H-M   'P 1'
#
loop_
_entity.id
_entity.type
_entity.pdbx_description
1 polymer ?
#
loop_
_entity_poly.entity_id
_entity_poly.type
_entity_poly.pdbx_seq_one_letter_code
_entity_poly.pdbx_strand_id
1 'polypeptide(L)'
;MKETSPLNLYKQLPQTNCKKCGEETCMAFAAGLIARTRKVEDCTPLIEEKKYAKKLDALKTIVAPELKMIYVGVGDKQVKIGGEDVMFRHQMTFFNKPPFAYDVTDAMEEAKLIERVKKITNWKKFYIGKWERVEMIAVRSVTDDPAKFAACVKKVMENSDFPLILCSFNPAVLKAGLDVAGKAKPLIYAATKDNWKEVAQLAFDFKVPVVLSVPFDLDGLKSMAVTFASMGLTDLVLDPGTAPNGKMLQQTLQNFINLRRAAVEEAQRDIAYPVMALPINAWLTTDDPVRAAYWESVLTAAFTIRGGAVMIKHSTEPHSMMPDMHLRFNIYTDPRKPVQVKPGLYKVGNPGPESPVFVTTNFALTYYTVESDIASNAIDAYILAINTDGIGVQASVAGGQLNPTKIKDAMGETGFDWKGQKYPALVLPGMAAKFSGELEDLFAGQAKIMVGPEDSGRIVGWMKDMWPPK
;
A
#
# COMPACT_ATOMS: atom_id res chain seq x y z
N MET A 1 -0.98 13.18 -14.33
CA MET A 1 -1.99 14.22 -14.14
C MET A 1 -1.44 15.47 -14.79
N LYS A 2 -2.18 15.98 -15.79
CA LYS A 2 -1.67 17.02 -16.70
C LYS A 2 -1.73 18.44 -16.13
N GLU A 3 -2.42 18.61 -15.00
CA GLU A 3 -2.57 19.88 -14.30
C GLU A 3 -2.55 19.65 -12.79
N THR A 4 -1.67 20.35 -12.09
CA THR A 4 -1.48 20.24 -10.63
C THR A 4 -1.91 21.51 -9.90
N SER A 5 -2.32 22.57 -10.63
CA SER A 5 -2.86 23.80 -10.07
C SER A 5 -4.36 23.66 -9.79
N PRO A 6 -4.80 23.76 -8.52
CA PRO A 6 -6.21 23.76 -8.17
C PRO A 6 -6.99 24.87 -8.89
N LEU A 7 -6.35 26.00 -9.16
CA LEU A 7 -6.97 27.14 -9.85
C LEU A 7 -7.28 26.81 -11.32
N ASN A 8 -6.37 26.13 -12.02
CA ASN A 8 -6.59 25.78 -13.43
C ASN A 8 -7.64 24.68 -13.57
N LEU A 9 -7.66 23.71 -12.66
CA LEU A 9 -8.73 22.71 -12.57
C LEU A 9 -10.08 23.34 -12.22
N TYR A 10 -10.10 24.32 -11.30
CA TYR A 10 -11.30 25.07 -10.95
C TYR A 10 -11.93 25.80 -12.14
N LYS A 11 -11.14 26.33 -13.09
CA LYS A 11 -11.66 26.95 -14.33
C LYS A 11 -12.46 25.97 -15.19
N GLN A 12 -12.14 24.68 -15.09
CA GLN A 12 -12.82 23.60 -15.81
C GLN A 12 -14.04 23.06 -15.06
N LEU A 13 -14.31 23.50 -13.83
CA LEU A 13 -15.51 23.10 -13.08
C LEU A 13 -16.73 24.00 -13.40
N PRO A 14 -17.94 23.60 -12.96
CA PRO A 14 -19.15 24.42 -13.06
C PRO A 14 -19.11 25.75 -12.30
N GLN A 15 -18.25 25.85 -11.28
CA GLN A 15 -18.06 27.05 -10.43
C GLN A 15 -19.32 27.50 -9.68
N THR A 16 -20.24 26.57 -9.39
CA THR A 16 -21.51 26.87 -8.72
C THR A 16 -21.43 26.85 -7.20
N ASN A 17 -20.38 26.24 -6.63
CA ASN A 17 -20.23 26.01 -5.18
C ASN A 17 -21.48 25.38 -4.53
N CYS A 18 -22.20 24.53 -5.26
CA CYS A 18 -23.49 23.97 -4.84
C CYS A 18 -23.42 22.94 -3.70
N LYS A 19 -22.23 22.54 -3.26
CA LYS A 19 -21.95 21.54 -2.22
C LYS A 19 -22.51 20.12 -2.46
N LYS A 20 -23.08 19.84 -3.64
CA LYS A 20 -23.62 18.52 -4.00
C LYS A 20 -22.59 17.39 -4.03
N CYS A 21 -21.31 17.73 -4.22
CA CYS A 21 -20.20 16.77 -4.17
C CYS A 21 -19.64 16.53 -2.74
N GLY A 22 -20.26 17.13 -1.71
CA GLY A 22 -19.81 17.02 -0.31
C GLY A 22 -18.61 17.90 0.05
N GLU A 23 -18.17 18.78 -0.85
CA GLU A 23 -17.12 19.77 -0.60
C GLU A 23 -17.73 21.17 -0.43
N GLU A 24 -17.15 21.98 0.46
CA GLU A 24 -17.63 23.34 0.76
C GLU A 24 -17.56 24.28 -0.46
N THR A 25 -16.58 24.06 -1.35
CA THR A 25 -16.37 24.86 -2.56
C THR A 25 -15.94 23.99 -3.74
N CYS A 26 -16.19 24.46 -4.97
CA CYS A 26 -15.62 23.84 -6.16
C CYS A 26 -14.08 23.89 -6.18
N MET A 27 -13.46 24.85 -5.50
CA MET A 27 -11.99 24.88 -5.36
C MET A 27 -11.47 23.75 -4.46
N ALA A 28 -12.16 23.47 -3.34
CA ALA A 28 -11.86 22.30 -2.50
C ALA A 28 -12.05 20.99 -3.28
N PHE A 29 -13.10 20.91 -4.12
CA PHE A 29 -13.29 19.78 -5.03
C PHE A 29 -12.14 19.63 -6.04
N ALA A 30 -11.68 20.72 -6.66
CA ALA A 30 -10.53 20.70 -7.56
C ALA A 30 -9.25 20.20 -6.86
N ALA A 31 -9.00 20.66 -5.63
CA ALA A 31 -7.89 20.15 -4.81
C ALA A 31 -8.05 18.65 -4.49
N GLY A 32 -9.28 18.19 -4.22
CA GLY A 32 -9.60 16.78 -4.02
C GLY A 32 -9.38 15.90 -5.25
N LEU A 33 -9.64 16.42 -6.46
CA LEU A 33 -9.31 15.74 -7.72
C LEU A 33 -7.78 15.58 -7.88
N ILE A 34 -7.01 16.61 -7.54
CA ILE A 34 -5.53 16.57 -7.59
C ILE A 34 -4.98 15.56 -6.59
N ALA A 35 -5.54 15.56 -5.37
CA ALA A 35 -5.16 14.62 -4.32
C ALA A 35 -5.72 13.21 -4.56
N ARG A 36 -6.58 13.01 -5.57
CA ARG A 36 -7.32 11.78 -5.87
C ARG A 36 -8.17 11.26 -4.70
N THR A 37 -8.60 12.17 -3.83
CA THR A 37 -9.60 11.90 -2.79
C THR A 37 -11.02 12.03 -3.32
N ARG A 38 -11.19 12.58 -4.54
CA ARG A 38 -12.44 12.72 -5.28
C ARG A 38 -12.31 12.23 -6.71
N LYS A 39 -13.43 11.87 -7.31
CA LYS A 39 -13.57 11.54 -8.74
C LYS A 39 -14.34 12.63 -9.45
N VAL A 40 -14.14 12.77 -10.77
CA VAL A 40 -14.87 13.76 -11.57
C VAL A 40 -16.38 13.49 -11.51
N GLU A 41 -16.74 12.21 -11.46
CA GLU A 41 -18.11 11.70 -11.36
C GLU A 41 -18.83 12.12 -10.06
N ASP A 42 -18.10 12.50 -9.02
CA ASP A 42 -18.69 12.96 -7.75
C ASP A 42 -19.34 14.36 -7.90
N CYS A 43 -19.07 15.09 -8.99
CA CYS A 43 -19.68 16.38 -9.26
C CYS A 43 -21.01 16.22 -10.02
N THR A 44 -22.12 16.17 -9.29
CA THR A 44 -23.47 16.00 -9.85
C THR A 44 -23.77 16.96 -11.03
N PRO A 45 -23.48 18.28 -10.96
CA PRO A 45 -23.72 19.17 -12.10
C PRO A 45 -22.95 18.81 -13.37
N LEU A 46 -21.72 18.30 -13.25
CA LEU A 46 -20.93 17.89 -14.42
C LEU A 46 -21.54 16.69 -15.14
N ILE A 47 -22.24 15.82 -14.42
CA ILE A 47 -22.82 14.58 -14.95
C ILE A 47 -24.23 14.83 -15.51
N GLU A 48 -25.05 15.58 -14.80
CA GLU A 48 -26.47 15.75 -15.13
C GLU A 48 -26.71 16.87 -16.15
N GLU A 49 -25.93 17.95 -16.10
CA GLU A 49 -26.17 19.12 -16.93
C GLU A 49 -25.39 19.05 -18.25
N LYS A 50 -26.11 18.79 -19.36
CA LYS A 50 -25.53 18.67 -20.71
C LYS A 50 -24.65 19.85 -21.12
N LYS A 51 -24.91 21.06 -20.60
CA LYS A 51 -24.11 22.27 -20.88
C LYS A 51 -22.65 22.15 -20.43
N TYR A 52 -22.34 21.24 -19.50
CA TYR A 52 -21.00 20.97 -19.01
C TYR A 52 -20.32 19.75 -19.63
N ALA A 53 -20.92 19.09 -20.63
CA ALA A 53 -20.34 17.90 -21.27
C ALA A 53 -18.89 18.10 -21.77
N LYS A 54 -18.61 19.24 -22.42
CA LYS A 54 -17.24 19.58 -22.86
C LYS A 54 -16.25 19.72 -21.69
N LYS A 55 -16.71 20.31 -20.58
CA LYS A 55 -15.90 20.45 -19.35
C LYS A 55 -15.64 19.10 -18.69
N LEU A 56 -16.64 18.21 -18.69
CA LEU A 56 -16.52 16.83 -18.20
C LEU A 56 -15.44 16.06 -18.98
N ASP A 57 -15.46 16.10 -20.31
CA ASP A 57 -14.48 15.40 -21.15
C ASP A 57 -13.07 15.96 -20.98
N ALA A 58 -12.94 17.29 -20.92
CA ALA A 58 -11.67 17.96 -20.64
C ALA A 58 -11.12 17.55 -19.26
N LEU A 59 -11.95 17.56 -18.22
CA LEU A 59 -11.56 17.18 -16.87
C LEU A 59 -11.11 15.73 -16.79
N LYS A 60 -11.86 14.79 -17.38
CA LYS A 60 -11.47 13.38 -17.46
C LYS A 60 -10.09 13.22 -18.11
N THR A 61 -9.80 14.01 -19.14
CA THR A 61 -8.51 13.98 -19.82
C THR A 61 -7.38 14.57 -18.97
N ILE A 62 -7.63 15.64 -18.21
CA ILE A 62 -6.65 16.35 -17.40
C ILE A 62 -6.27 15.54 -16.15
N VAL A 63 -7.27 14.99 -15.47
CA VAL A 63 -7.09 14.23 -14.21
C VAL A 63 -6.70 12.77 -14.44
N ALA A 64 -6.77 12.29 -15.69
CA ALA A 64 -6.28 10.97 -16.03
C ALA A 64 -4.82 10.81 -15.57
N PRO A 65 -4.49 9.66 -14.97
CA PRO A 65 -3.13 9.37 -14.55
C PRO A 65 -2.18 9.30 -15.75
N GLU A 66 -0.89 9.56 -15.56
CA GLU A 66 0.09 9.45 -16.65
C GLU A 66 0.22 8.00 -17.15
N LEU A 67 0.36 7.07 -16.20
CA LEU A 67 0.20 5.64 -16.43
C LEU A 67 -1.27 5.24 -16.27
N LYS A 68 -1.82 4.48 -17.21
CA LYS A 68 -3.18 3.97 -17.09
C LYS A 68 -3.38 3.21 -15.78
N MET A 69 -4.59 3.32 -15.23
CA MET A 69 -5.04 2.59 -14.05
C MET A 69 -5.96 1.47 -14.51
N ILE A 70 -5.62 0.24 -14.16
CA ILE A 70 -6.39 -0.95 -14.52
C ILE A 70 -7.02 -1.54 -13.27
N TYR A 71 -8.21 -2.11 -13.43
CA TYR A 71 -8.96 -2.75 -12.36
C TYR A 71 -8.96 -4.26 -12.56
N VAL A 72 -8.63 -5.01 -11.52
CA VAL A 72 -8.68 -6.49 -11.53
C VAL A 72 -9.61 -6.94 -10.42
N GLY A 73 -10.52 -7.85 -10.72
CA GLY A 73 -11.59 -8.24 -9.80
C GLY A 73 -12.85 -7.38 -9.92
N VAL A 74 -13.80 -7.67 -9.04
CA VAL A 74 -15.10 -6.97 -8.90
C VAL A 74 -15.43 -6.76 -7.43
N GLY A 75 -16.39 -5.87 -7.15
CA GLY A 75 -16.87 -5.61 -5.79
C GLY A 75 -15.83 -4.96 -4.88
N ASP A 76 -15.98 -5.16 -3.57
CA ASP A 76 -15.20 -4.48 -2.53
C ASP A 76 -13.71 -4.89 -2.50
N LYS A 77 -13.38 -6.06 -3.06
CA LYS A 77 -12.00 -6.57 -3.15
C LYS A 77 -11.33 -6.30 -4.49
N GLN A 78 -11.99 -5.58 -5.40
CA GLN A 78 -11.36 -5.15 -6.64
C GLN A 78 -10.08 -4.37 -6.35
N VAL A 79 -8.98 -4.76 -6.99
CA VAL A 79 -7.69 -4.09 -6.87
C VAL A 79 -7.47 -3.13 -8.03
N LYS A 80 -6.72 -2.06 -7.75
CA LYS A 80 -6.25 -1.08 -8.74
C LYS A 80 -4.76 -1.27 -8.95
N ILE A 81 -4.34 -1.33 -10.20
CA ILE A 81 -2.92 -1.44 -10.57
C ILE A 81 -2.52 -0.28 -11.48
N GLY A 82 -1.30 0.22 -11.30
CA GLY A 82 -0.77 1.37 -12.03
C GLY A 82 -1.42 2.69 -11.59
N GLY A 83 -1.77 3.55 -12.54
CA GLY A 83 -2.38 4.84 -12.23
C GLY A 83 -1.40 5.86 -11.66
N GLU A 84 -0.12 5.82 -11.98
CA GLU A 84 0.87 6.68 -11.35
C GLU A 84 1.25 7.89 -12.22
N ASP A 85 1.75 8.96 -11.58
CA ASP A 85 2.03 10.26 -12.23
C ASP A 85 3.49 10.70 -12.18
N VAL A 86 4.29 10.15 -11.27
CA VAL A 86 5.63 10.68 -10.97
C VAL A 86 6.69 9.60 -11.05
N MET A 87 7.93 9.98 -11.36
CA MET A 87 9.08 9.07 -11.32
C MET A 87 9.54 8.85 -9.87
N PHE A 88 9.51 9.91 -9.06
CA PHE A 88 10.00 9.87 -7.68
C PHE A 88 8.92 10.30 -6.69
N ARG A 89 8.73 9.50 -5.64
CA ARG A 89 7.68 9.75 -4.63
C ARG A 89 7.73 11.15 -4.00
N HIS A 90 8.91 11.75 -3.84
CA HIS A 90 9.05 13.08 -3.24
C HIS A 90 8.54 14.22 -4.13
N GLN A 91 8.33 13.99 -5.43
CA GLN A 91 7.71 14.96 -6.33
C GLN A 91 6.22 15.12 -6.00
N MET A 92 5.58 14.06 -5.51
CA MET A 92 4.19 14.07 -5.09
C MET A 92 3.92 12.94 -4.08
N THR A 93 3.43 11.80 -4.56
CA THR A 93 3.25 10.55 -3.84
C THR A 93 3.09 9.43 -4.86
N PHE A 94 3.27 8.17 -4.44
CA PHE A 94 2.79 7.04 -5.21
C PHE A 94 1.40 6.64 -4.72
N PHE A 95 0.45 6.49 -5.62
CA PHE A 95 -0.97 6.42 -5.27
C PHE A 95 -1.46 5.00 -4.99
N ASN A 96 -1.10 4.03 -5.82
CA ASN A 96 -1.63 2.68 -5.74
C ASN A 96 -0.52 1.71 -5.37
N LYS A 97 -0.55 1.23 -4.12
CA LYS A 97 0.30 0.13 -3.66
C LYS A 97 0.16 -1.06 -4.61
N PRO A 98 1.26 -1.67 -5.12
CA PRO A 98 1.17 -2.82 -5.99
C PRO A 98 0.61 -4.01 -5.21
N PRO A 99 -0.49 -4.65 -5.65
CA PRO A 99 -0.99 -5.85 -5.02
C PRO A 99 0.02 -6.99 -5.20
N PHE A 100 0.12 -7.82 -4.16
CA PHE A 100 0.89 -9.04 -4.22
C PHE A 100 -0.05 -10.22 -4.48
N ALA A 101 0.23 -10.95 -5.56
CA ALA A 101 -0.48 -12.16 -5.95
C ALA A 101 0.35 -13.39 -5.57
N TYR A 102 -0.13 -14.17 -4.60
CA TYR A 102 0.56 -15.39 -4.19
C TYR A 102 0.11 -16.57 -5.04
N ASP A 103 1.05 -17.36 -5.51
CA ASP A 103 0.76 -18.42 -6.47
C ASP A 103 0.14 -19.66 -5.82
N VAL A 104 -0.68 -20.36 -6.60
CA VAL A 104 -1.10 -21.74 -6.40
C VAL A 104 -1.00 -22.45 -7.75
N THR A 105 -0.88 -23.78 -7.77
CA THR A 105 -0.75 -24.52 -9.03
C THR A 105 -1.85 -25.57 -9.19
N ASP A 106 -2.22 -25.85 -10.43
CA ASP A 106 -3.16 -26.92 -10.83
C ASP A 106 -2.60 -28.34 -10.65
N ALA A 107 -1.36 -28.47 -10.18
CA ALA A 107 -0.76 -29.74 -9.75
C ALA A 107 -0.84 -29.97 -8.23
N MET A 108 -1.30 -28.98 -7.45
CA MET A 108 -1.47 -29.16 -6.01
C MET A 108 -2.59 -30.16 -5.72
N GLU A 109 -2.36 -31.02 -4.73
CA GLU A 109 -3.41 -31.82 -4.13
C GLU A 109 -4.46 -30.89 -3.48
N GLU A 110 -5.74 -31.28 -3.54
CA GLU A 110 -6.86 -30.41 -3.18
C GLU A 110 -6.78 -29.89 -1.73
N ALA A 111 -6.45 -30.73 -0.75
CA ALA A 111 -6.34 -30.30 0.64
C ALA A 111 -5.19 -29.28 0.81
N LYS A 112 -4.04 -29.51 0.18
CA LYS A 112 -2.91 -28.56 0.18
C LYS A 112 -3.24 -27.24 -0.52
N LEU A 113 -4.00 -27.29 -1.62
CA LEU A 113 -4.47 -26.10 -2.33
C LEU A 113 -5.35 -25.26 -1.40
N ILE A 114 -6.34 -25.87 -0.75
CA ILE A 114 -7.25 -25.18 0.18
C ILE A 114 -6.48 -24.59 1.36
N GLU A 115 -5.55 -25.34 1.95
CA GLU A 115 -4.70 -24.86 3.05
C GLU A 115 -3.91 -23.62 2.63
N ARG A 116 -3.26 -23.67 1.46
CA ARG A 116 -2.46 -22.56 0.94
C ARG A 116 -3.33 -21.33 0.64
N VAL A 117 -4.50 -21.51 0.02
CA VAL A 117 -5.46 -20.42 -0.23
C VAL A 117 -5.85 -19.76 1.10
N LYS A 118 -6.18 -20.54 2.14
CA LYS A 118 -6.53 -20.02 3.48
C LYS A 118 -5.35 -19.31 4.15
N LYS A 119 -4.12 -19.83 4.02
CA LYS A 119 -2.91 -19.17 4.54
C LYS A 119 -2.72 -17.80 3.91
N ILE A 120 -2.94 -17.69 2.59
CA ILE A 120 -2.86 -16.44 1.83
C ILE A 120 -3.97 -15.47 2.25
N THR A 121 -5.24 -15.91 2.26
CA THR A 121 -6.39 -15.01 2.47
C THR A 121 -6.54 -14.52 3.91
N ASN A 122 -6.10 -15.32 4.88
CA ASN A 122 -6.14 -14.94 6.30
C ASN A 122 -4.92 -14.15 6.76
N TRP A 123 -3.88 -14.02 5.92
CA TRP A 123 -2.70 -13.26 6.29
C TRP A 123 -3.05 -11.80 6.53
N LYS A 124 -2.72 -11.31 7.72
CA LYS A 124 -2.85 -9.90 8.09
C LYS A 124 -1.79 -9.53 9.11
N LYS A 125 -1.28 -8.30 9.03
CA LYS A 125 -0.38 -7.73 10.04
C LYS A 125 -0.84 -6.33 10.38
N PHE A 126 -1.01 -6.04 11.67
CA PHE A 126 -1.21 -4.67 12.13
C PHE A 126 0.12 -3.93 12.07
N TYR A 127 0.14 -2.81 11.37
CA TYR A 127 1.31 -1.96 11.19
C TYR A 127 0.86 -0.49 11.13
N ILE A 128 1.34 0.33 12.06
CA ILE A 128 1.11 1.79 12.13
C ILE A 128 -0.38 2.15 11.93
N GLY A 129 -1.26 1.59 12.78
CA GLY A 129 -2.69 1.94 12.80
C GLY A 129 -3.54 1.27 11.72
N LYS A 130 -2.95 0.43 10.86
CA LYS A 130 -3.67 -0.23 9.75
C LYS A 130 -3.38 -1.72 9.72
N TRP A 131 -4.33 -2.48 9.18
CA TRP A 131 -4.11 -3.90 8.85
C TRP A 131 -3.62 -4.00 7.40
N GLU A 132 -2.36 -4.40 7.21
CA GLU A 132 -1.86 -4.84 5.92
C GLU A 132 -2.33 -6.26 5.64
N ARG A 133 -2.66 -6.55 4.38
CA ARG A 133 -3.25 -7.82 3.90
C ARG A 133 -2.63 -8.18 2.56
N VAL A 134 -2.75 -9.45 2.18
CA VAL A 134 -2.54 -9.87 0.79
C VAL A 134 -3.80 -9.53 -0.01
N GLU A 135 -3.65 -9.25 -1.31
CA GLU A 135 -4.75 -8.78 -2.16
C GLU A 135 -5.13 -9.72 -3.30
N MET A 136 -4.25 -10.61 -3.76
CA MET A 136 -4.50 -11.42 -4.96
C MET A 136 -3.98 -12.85 -4.85
N ILE A 137 -4.51 -13.73 -5.69
CA ILE A 137 -4.03 -15.11 -5.89
C ILE A 137 -3.70 -15.31 -7.38
N ALA A 138 -2.53 -15.88 -7.67
CA ALA A 138 -2.14 -16.27 -9.03
C ALA A 138 -2.32 -17.78 -9.22
N VAL A 139 -3.29 -18.21 -10.04
CA VAL A 139 -3.51 -19.62 -10.35
C VAL A 139 -2.66 -19.98 -11.57
N ARG A 140 -1.65 -20.84 -11.39
CA ARG A 140 -0.70 -21.22 -12.42
C ARG A 140 -1.00 -22.59 -12.99
N SER A 141 -1.09 -22.66 -14.31
CA SER A 141 -1.07 -23.91 -15.04
C SER A 141 0.38 -24.41 -15.13
N VAL A 142 0.67 -25.49 -14.40
CA VAL A 142 1.93 -26.25 -14.54
C VAL A 142 1.67 -27.63 -15.14
N THR A 143 0.40 -28.05 -15.23
CA THR A 143 0.03 -29.31 -15.90
C THR A 143 -0.28 -29.14 -17.38
N ASP A 144 -0.57 -27.91 -17.83
CA ASP A 144 -1.06 -27.57 -19.17
C ASP A 144 -2.35 -28.31 -19.59
N ASP A 145 -3.14 -28.73 -18.60
CA ASP A 145 -4.40 -29.43 -18.79
C ASP A 145 -5.60 -28.48 -18.53
N PRO A 146 -6.44 -28.19 -19.54
CA PRO A 146 -7.57 -27.27 -19.39
C PRO A 146 -8.57 -27.67 -18.30
N ALA A 147 -8.83 -28.98 -18.13
CA ALA A 147 -9.79 -29.47 -17.16
C ALA A 147 -9.26 -29.36 -15.72
N LYS A 148 -8.00 -29.72 -15.48
CA LYS A 148 -7.34 -29.54 -14.17
C LYS A 148 -7.24 -28.07 -13.79
N PHE A 149 -6.89 -27.21 -14.75
CA PHE A 149 -6.80 -25.78 -14.51
C PHE A 149 -8.16 -25.18 -14.12
N ALA A 150 -9.23 -25.50 -14.87
CA ALA A 150 -10.58 -25.06 -14.54
C ALA A 150 -11.04 -25.55 -13.15
N ALA A 151 -10.75 -26.81 -12.79
CA ALA A 151 -11.07 -27.36 -11.48
C ALA A 151 -10.30 -26.64 -10.35
N CYS A 152 -9.01 -26.35 -10.56
CA CYS A 152 -8.19 -25.59 -9.61
C CYS A 152 -8.74 -24.17 -9.42
N VAL A 153 -9.03 -23.45 -10.51
CA VAL A 153 -9.63 -22.10 -10.46
C VAL A 153 -10.95 -22.11 -9.70
N LYS A 154 -11.84 -23.07 -9.97
CA LYS A 154 -13.10 -23.23 -9.26
C LYS A 154 -12.88 -23.42 -7.77
N LYS A 155 -11.94 -24.31 -7.39
CA LYS A 155 -11.64 -24.60 -5.98
C LYS A 155 -11.09 -23.39 -5.23
N VAL A 156 -10.26 -22.57 -5.90
CA VAL A 156 -9.76 -21.31 -5.34
C VAL A 156 -10.92 -20.34 -5.09
N MET A 157 -11.84 -20.18 -6.04
CA MET A 157 -13.02 -19.31 -5.89
C MET A 157 -14.00 -19.77 -4.82
N GLU A 158 -14.12 -21.08 -4.59
CA GLU A 158 -14.93 -21.65 -3.49
C GLU A 158 -14.36 -21.31 -2.10
N ASN A 159 -13.06 -20.98 -2.02
CA ASN A 159 -12.34 -20.76 -0.75
C ASN A 159 -11.79 -19.34 -0.60
N SER A 160 -12.03 -18.46 -1.57
CA SER A 160 -11.54 -17.08 -1.58
C SER A 160 -12.36 -16.20 -2.51
N ASP A 161 -12.56 -14.95 -2.11
CA ASP A 161 -13.13 -13.85 -2.89
C ASP A 161 -12.06 -12.89 -3.44
N PHE A 162 -10.78 -13.25 -3.34
CA PHE A 162 -9.68 -12.41 -3.83
C PHE A 162 -9.66 -12.36 -5.36
N PRO A 163 -9.33 -11.21 -5.96
CA PRO A 163 -9.04 -11.14 -7.39
C PRO A 163 -7.96 -12.14 -7.82
N LEU A 164 -8.14 -12.70 -9.02
CA LEU A 164 -7.28 -13.74 -9.55
C LEU A 164 -6.40 -13.25 -10.70
N ILE A 165 -5.22 -13.85 -10.81
CA ILE A 165 -4.43 -13.88 -12.04
C ILE A 165 -4.47 -15.32 -12.57
N LEU A 166 -4.90 -15.51 -13.82
CA LEU A 166 -4.90 -16.81 -14.48
C LEU A 166 -3.65 -16.93 -15.35
N CYS A 167 -2.73 -17.82 -14.99
CA CYS A 167 -1.39 -17.89 -15.61
C CYS A 167 -1.23 -19.14 -16.49
N SER A 168 -1.22 -18.96 -17.81
CA SER A 168 -0.84 -19.95 -18.82
C SER A 168 -0.47 -19.26 -20.14
N PHE A 169 0.44 -19.86 -20.92
CA PHE A 169 0.67 -19.45 -22.31
C PHE A 169 -0.20 -20.22 -23.31
N ASN A 170 -0.97 -21.21 -22.84
CA ASN A 170 -1.88 -22.00 -23.67
C ASN A 170 -3.29 -21.35 -23.66
N PRO A 171 -3.80 -20.86 -24.81
CA PRO A 171 -5.12 -20.22 -24.88
C PRO A 171 -6.27 -21.14 -24.47
N ALA A 172 -6.18 -22.45 -24.71
CA ALA A 172 -7.24 -23.40 -24.32
C ALA A 172 -7.34 -23.51 -22.79
N VAL A 173 -6.21 -23.49 -22.10
CA VAL A 173 -6.14 -23.49 -20.63
C VAL A 173 -6.68 -22.18 -20.07
N LEU A 174 -6.29 -21.03 -20.64
CA LEU A 174 -6.82 -19.72 -20.23
C LEU A 174 -8.33 -19.66 -20.42
N LYS A 175 -8.85 -20.13 -21.56
CA LYS A 175 -10.28 -20.20 -21.83
C LYS A 175 -11.01 -21.04 -20.78
N ALA A 176 -10.49 -22.22 -20.44
CA ALA A 176 -11.13 -23.09 -19.45
C ALA A 176 -11.20 -22.43 -18.06
N GLY A 177 -10.15 -21.70 -17.66
CA GLY A 177 -10.19 -20.88 -16.44
C GLY A 177 -11.18 -19.71 -16.52
N LEU A 178 -11.26 -19.04 -17.67
CA LEU A 178 -12.19 -17.93 -17.91
C LEU A 178 -13.66 -18.37 -17.98
N ASP A 179 -13.95 -19.55 -18.50
CA ASP A 179 -15.32 -20.12 -18.47
C ASP A 179 -15.83 -20.26 -17.02
N VAL A 180 -14.92 -20.46 -16.06
CA VAL A 180 -15.22 -20.51 -14.61
C VAL A 180 -15.22 -19.10 -13.99
N ALA A 181 -14.16 -18.33 -14.21
CA ALA A 181 -13.86 -17.12 -13.44
C ALA A 181 -14.15 -15.80 -14.18
N GLY A 182 -14.60 -15.82 -15.43
CA GLY A 182 -14.71 -14.63 -16.28
C GLY A 182 -15.54 -13.50 -15.68
N LYS A 183 -16.63 -13.84 -14.97
CA LYS A 183 -17.48 -12.85 -14.26
C LYS A 183 -16.76 -12.15 -13.10
N ALA A 184 -15.75 -12.79 -12.51
CA ALA A 184 -14.91 -12.20 -11.47
C ALA A 184 -13.84 -11.26 -12.03
N LYS A 185 -13.76 -11.07 -13.35
CA LYS A 185 -12.80 -10.22 -14.05
C LYS A 185 -11.33 -10.44 -13.65
N PRO A 186 -10.80 -11.67 -13.80
CA PRO A 186 -9.41 -11.96 -13.51
C PRO A 186 -8.46 -11.24 -14.49
N LEU A 187 -7.20 -11.08 -14.09
CA LEU A 187 -6.13 -10.72 -15.01
C LEU A 187 -5.62 -12.00 -15.71
N ILE A 188 -5.53 -12.00 -17.04
CA ILE A 188 -4.96 -13.14 -17.75
C ILE A 188 -3.48 -12.91 -18.07
N TYR A 189 -2.65 -13.88 -17.71
CA TYR A 189 -1.21 -13.93 -17.99
C TYR A 189 -0.95 -15.15 -18.88
N ALA A 190 -0.48 -15.02 -20.13
CA ALA A 190 -0.23 -13.78 -20.86
C ALA A 190 -0.32 -13.96 -22.38
N ALA A 191 -0.53 -12.84 -23.08
CA ALA A 191 -0.34 -12.74 -24.52
C ALA A 191 1.16 -12.59 -24.82
N THR A 192 1.69 -13.46 -25.68
CA THR A 192 3.07 -13.49 -26.18
C THR A 192 3.07 -13.31 -27.70
N LYS A 193 4.25 -13.22 -28.31
CA LYS A 193 4.38 -13.13 -29.78
C LYS A 193 3.73 -14.30 -30.53
N ASP A 194 3.61 -15.46 -29.89
CA ASP A 194 3.17 -16.70 -30.53
C ASP A 194 1.67 -16.97 -30.38
N ASN A 195 1.01 -16.39 -29.36
CA ASN A 195 -0.39 -16.70 -29.02
C ASN A 195 -1.31 -15.46 -28.95
N TRP A 196 -0.81 -14.28 -29.32
CA TRP A 196 -1.48 -13.02 -29.01
C TRP A 196 -2.87 -12.89 -29.61
N LYS A 197 -3.15 -13.49 -30.77
CA LYS A 197 -4.45 -13.36 -31.45
C LYS A 197 -5.55 -14.05 -30.64
N GLU A 198 -5.29 -15.28 -30.23
CA GLU A 198 -6.19 -16.10 -29.45
C GLU A 198 -6.39 -15.48 -28.06
N VAL A 199 -5.31 -15.02 -27.42
CA VAL A 199 -5.40 -14.38 -26.10
C VAL A 199 -6.12 -13.02 -26.18
N ALA A 200 -5.91 -12.24 -27.25
CA ALA A 200 -6.66 -11.00 -27.49
C ALA A 200 -8.17 -11.27 -27.65
N GLN A 201 -8.53 -12.31 -28.40
CA GLN A 201 -9.93 -12.73 -28.55
C GLN A 201 -10.55 -13.10 -27.20
N LEU A 202 -9.83 -13.87 -26.37
CA LEU A 202 -10.29 -14.19 -25.00
C LEU A 202 -10.47 -12.93 -24.14
N ALA A 203 -9.51 -12.01 -24.18
CA ALA A 203 -9.61 -10.75 -23.43
C ALA A 203 -10.84 -9.92 -23.85
N PHE A 204 -11.13 -9.88 -25.16
CA PHE A 204 -12.27 -9.18 -25.72
C PHE A 204 -13.60 -9.83 -25.32
N ASP A 205 -13.73 -11.15 -25.51
CA ASP A 205 -14.96 -11.90 -25.27
C ASP A 205 -15.36 -11.86 -23.79
N PHE A 206 -14.37 -12.06 -22.90
CA PHE A 206 -14.60 -12.07 -21.46
C PHE A 206 -14.53 -10.68 -20.81
N LYS A 207 -14.07 -9.65 -21.54
CA LYS A 207 -13.89 -8.27 -21.06
C LYS A 207 -13.02 -8.20 -19.81
N VAL A 208 -11.86 -8.86 -19.90
CA VAL A 208 -10.88 -9.01 -18.82
C VAL A 208 -9.57 -8.29 -19.15
N PRO A 209 -8.85 -7.78 -18.13
CA PRO A 209 -7.52 -7.23 -18.34
C PRO A 209 -6.53 -8.32 -18.76
N VAL A 210 -5.52 -7.96 -19.55
CA VAL A 210 -4.54 -8.89 -20.13
C VAL A 210 -3.10 -8.40 -19.95
N VAL A 211 -2.21 -9.33 -19.63
CA VAL A 211 -0.76 -9.09 -19.62
C VAL A 211 -0.18 -9.33 -21.01
N LEU A 212 0.61 -8.37 -21.51
CA LEU A 212 1.43 -8.50 -22.70
C LEU A 212 2.85 -8.83 -22.26
N SER A 213 3.34 -10.02 -22.60
CA SER A 213 4.66 -10.51 -22.20
C SER A 213 5.59 -10.58 -23.39
N VAL A 214 6.58 -9.68 -23.40
CA VAL A 214 7.67 -9.65 -24.37
C VAL A 214 8.97 -9.41 -23.62
N PRO A 215 9.57 -10.47 -23.05
CA PRO A 215 10.74 -10.34 -22.19
C PRO A 215 11.92 -9.68 -22.92
N PHE A 216 12.48 -8.64 -22.31
CA PHE A 216 13.69 -7.93 -22.73
C PHE A 216 13.65 -7.28 -24.12
N ASP A 217 12.47 -7.08 -24.69
CA ASP A 217 12.28 -6.42 -25.98
C ASP A 217 11.14 -5.38 -25.86
N LEU A 218 11.53 -4.14 -25.55
CA LEU A 218 10.60 -3.03 -25.34
C LEU A 218 9.89 -2.59 -26.63
N ASP A 219 10.54 -2.72 -27.78
CA ASP A 219 9.94 -2.37 -29.08
C ASP A 219 8.84 -3.38 -29.45
N GLY A 220 9.11 -4.67 -29.25
CA GLY A 220 8.10 -5.72 -29.38
C GLY A 220 6.93 -5.53 -28.41
N LEU A 221 7.22 -5.16 -27.16
CA LEU A 221 6.20 -4.86 -26.15
C LEU A 221 5.32 -3.67 -26.55
N LYS A 222 5.95 -2.59 -27.06
CA LYS A 222 5.26 -1.42 -27.61
C LYS A 222 4.35 -1.79 -28.77
N SER A 223 4.87 -2.57 -29.73
CA SER A 223 4.13 -3.04 -30.89
C SER A 223 2.89 -3.85 -30.50
N MET A 224 3.02 -4.75 -29.52
CA MET A 224 1.88 -5.48 -28.97
C MET A 224 0.87 -4.56 -28.29
N ALA A 225 1.32 -3.58 -27.49
CA ALA A 225 0.42 -2.64 -26.83
C ALA A 225 -0.41 -1.81 -27.82
N VAL A 226 0.21 -1.31 -28.89
CA VAL A 226 -0.48 -0.59 -29.99
C VAL A 226 -1.47 -1.51 -30.70
N THR A 227 -1.09 -2.76 -30.96
CA THR A 227 -1.95 -3.74 -31.63
C THR A 227 -3.20 -4.06 -30.80
N PHE A 228 -3.05 -4.32 -29.50
CA PHE A 228 -4.19 -4.58 -28.63
C PHE A 228 -5.09 -3.35 -28.50
N ALA A 229 -4.50 -2.15 -28.36
CA ALA A 229 -5.26 -0.91 -28.27
C ALA A 229 -6.08 -0.64 -29.54
N SER A 230 -5.56 -0.96 -30.75
CA SER A 230 -6.30 -0.78 -32.00
C SER A 230 -7.47 -1.77 -32.14
N MET A 231 -7.41 -2.91 -31.45
CA MET A 231 -8.52 -3.86 -31.30
C MET A 231 -9.54 -3.43 -30.22
N GLY A 232 -9.34 -2.27 -29.58
CA GLY A 232 -10.20 -1.77 -28.52
C GLY A 232 -9.89 -2.35 -27.13
N LEU A 233 -8.82 -3.13 -26.98
CA LEU A 233 -8.37 -3.66 -25.69
C LEU A 233 -7.44 -2.65 -25.03
N THR A 234 -7.95 -1.96 -24.01
CA THR A 234 -7.19 -0.89 -23.33
C THR A 234 -6.77 -1.24 -21.90
N ASP A 235 -7.23 -2.37 -21.36
CA ASP A 235 -6.91 -2.84 -20.02
C ASP A 235 -5.67 -3.75 -20.05
N LEU A 236 -4.55 -3.14 -20.41
CA LEU A 236 -3.28 -3.83 -20.67
C LEU A 236 -2.32 -3.68 -19.49
N VAL A 237 -1.55 -4.73 -19.22
CA VAL A 237 -0.44 -4.75 -18.27
C VAL A 237 0.81 -5.23 -19.01
N LEU A 238 1.95 -4.60 -18.77
CA LEU A 238 3.20 -4.90 -19.48
C LEU A 238 4.09 -5.81 -18.64
N ASP A 239 4.59 -6.89 -19.25
CA ASP A 239 5.64 -7.74 -18.70
C ASP A 239 6.89 -7.64 -19.60
N PRO A 240 7.86 -6.78 -19.23
CA PRO A 240 9.12 -6.64 -19.96
C PRO A 240 10.14 -7.72 -19.58
N GLY A 241 9.74 -8.75 -18.84
CA GLY A 241 10.60 -9.81 -18.30
C GLY A 241 11.22 -9.43 -16.96
N THR A 242 11.22 -10.35 -15.99
CA THR A 242 11.90 -10.21 -14.69
C THR A 242 12.98 -11.27 -14.54
N ALA A 243 14.24 -10.88 -14.74
CA ALA A 243 15.36 -11.76 -14.49
C ALA A 243 15.71 -11.83 -12.99
N PRO A 244 16.02 -13.02 -12.47
CA PRO A 244 16.22 -13.19 -11.03
C PRO A 244 17.56 -12.67 -10.49
N ASN A 245 18.61 -12.59 -11.33
CA ASN A 245 19.94 -12.12 -10.92
C ASN A 245 20.82 -11.71 -12.13
N GLY A 246 22.04 -11.26 -11.84
CA GLY A 246 23.08 -11.00 -12.84
C GLY A 246 22.82 -9.80 -13.76
N LYS A 247 23.46 -9.78 -14.94
CA LYS A 247 23.33 -8.70 -15.93
C LYS A 247 21.89 -8.53 -16.43
N MET A 248 21.13 -9.62 -16.49
CA MET A 248 19.74 -9.56 -16.92
C MET A 248 18.82 -8.92 -15.87
N LEU A 249 19.15 -9.00 -14.57
CA LEU A 249 18.44 -8.23 -13.55
C LEU A 249 18.68 -6.72 -13.72
N GLN A 250 19.91 -6.32 -14.07
CA GLN A 250 20.18 -4.93 -14.41
C GLN A 250 19.35 -4.47 -15.63
N GLN A 251 19.24 -5.31 -16.67
CA GLN A 251 18.37 -5.02 -17.81
C GLN A 251 16.90 -4.91 -17.40
N THR A 252 16.42 -5.78 -16.50
CA THR A 252 15.07 -5.71 -15.94
C THR A 252 14.83 -4.35 -15.28
N LEU A 253 15.74 -3.92 -14.40
CA LEU A 253 15.65 -2.63 -13.73
C LEU A 253 15.62 -1.46 -14.73
N GLN A 254 16.48 -1.51 -15.76
CA GLN A 254 16.51 -0.50 -16.81
C GLN A 254 15.20 -0.44 -17.58
N ASN A 255 14.60 -1.58 -17.92
CA ASN A 255 13.32 -1.66 -18.61
C ASN A 255 12.20 -1.00 -17.81
N PHE A 256 12.11 -1.28 -16.50
CA PHE A 256 11.12 -0.64 -15.63
C PHE A 256 11.30 0.88 -15.55
N ILE A 257 12.55 1.34 -15.41
CA ILE A 257 12.88 2.77 -15.41
C ILE A 257 12.48 3.44 -16.73
N ASN A 258 12.82 2.81 -17.86
CA ASN A 258 12.52 3.34 -19.19
C ASN A 258 11.01 3.40 -19.44
N LEU A 259 10.26 2.35 -19.10
CA LEU A 259 8.80 2.33 -19.25
C LEU A 259 8.14 3.41 -18.39
N ARG A 260 8.59 3.57 -17.13
CA ARG A 260 8.07 4.62 -16.25
C ARG A 260 8.37 6.01 -16.81
N ARG A 261 9.61 6.27 -17.23
CA ARG A 261 10.03 7.55 -17.84
C ARG A 261 9.24 7.86 -19.11
N ALA A 262 9.12 6.89 -20.02
CA ALA A 262 8.37 7.03 -21.26
C ALA A 262 6.94 7.48 -20.97
N ALA A 263 6.29 6.92 -19.95
CA ALA A 263 4.94 7.29 -19.56
C ALA A 263 4.84 8.66 -18.86
N VAL A 264 5.68 8.94 -17.87
CA VAL A 264 5.48 10.07 -16.94
C VAL A 264 6.28 11.34 -17.29
N GLU A 265 7.39 11.21 -18.01
CA GLU A 265 8.25 12.35 -18.38
C GLU A 265 8.17 12.64 -19.89
N GLU A 266 8.08 11.61 -20.74
CA GLU A 266 8.06 11.75 -22.21
C GLU A 266 6.65 11.69 -22.81
N ALA A 267 5.62 11.41 -21.99
CA ALA A 267 4.22 11.33 -22.39
C ALA A 267 3.92 10.35 -23.56
N GLN A 268 4.69 9.27 -23.68
CA GLN A 268 4.45 8.19 -24.65
C GLN A 268 3.22 7.36 -24.27
N ARG A 269 2.04 7.80 -24.73
CA ARG A 269 0.73 7.21 -24.36
C ARG A 269 0.49 5.81 -24.89
N ASP A 270 1.16 5.45 -25.97
CA ASP A 270 1.08 4.15 -26.62
C ASP A 270 1.69 3.01 -25.79
N ILE A 271 2.53 3.33 -24.80
CA ILE A 271 3.15 2.35 -23.89
C ILE A 271 2.91 2.68 -22.40
N ALA A 272 2.06 3.67 -22.10
CA ALA A 272 1.78 4.13 -20.74
C ALA A 272 0.79 3.23 -19.97
N TYR A 273 1.21 1.98 -19.71
CA TYR A 273 0.43 0.95 -19.02
C TYR A 273 1.15 0.47 -17.74
N PRO A 274 0.43 -0.07 -16.74
CA PRO A 274 1.02 -0.68 -15.56
C PRO A 274 2.03 -1.78 -15.94
N VAL A 275 3.14 -1.88 -15.20
CA VAL A 275 4.19 -2.87 -15.44
C VAL A 275 4.16 -3.94 -14.35
N MET A 276 4.06 -5.22 -14.71
CA MET A 276 4.12 -6.35 -13.78
C MET A 276 5.57 -6.76 -13.53
N ALA A 277 5.88 -7.18 -12.30
CA ALA A 277 7.12 -7.88 -11.98
C ALA A 277 6.84 -9.33 -11.56
N LEU A 278 7.79 -10.23 -11.81
CA LEU A 278 7.70 -11.65 -11.42
C LEU A 278 8.82 -12.03 -10.44
N PRO A 279 8.80 -11.54 -9.17
CA PRO A 279 9.72 -11.99 -8.13
C PRO A 279 9.77 -13.51 -7.96
N ILE A 280 8.66 -14.20 -8.26
CA ILE A 280 8.58 -15.66 -8.27
C ILE A 280 9.66 -16.33 -9.13
N ASN A 281 10.23 -15.64 -10.14
CA ASN A 281 11.31 -16.18 -10.97
C ASN A 281 12.59 -16.49 -10.17
N ALA A 282 12.75 -15.96 -8.95
CA ALA A 282 13.84 -16.37 -8.04
C ALA A 282 13.85 -17.89 -7.78
N TRP A 283 12.68 -18.50 -7.72
CA TRP A 283 12.48 -19.94 -7.50
C TRP A 283 12.91 -20.82 -8.68
N LEU A 284 13.25 -20.22 -9.83
CA LEU A 284 13.82 -20.94 -10.98
C LEU A 284 15.35 -21.09 -10.90
N THR A 285 16.00 -20.46 -9.92
CA THR A 285 17.46 -20.36 -9.86
C THR A 285 18.11 -21.22 -8.78
N THR A 286 17.31 -21.80 -7.89
CA THR A 286 17.80 -22.58 -6.77
C THR A 286 16.69 -23.44 -6.19
N ASP A 287 17.04 -24.65 -5.76
CA ASP A 287 16.14 -25.55 -5.03
C ASP A 287 16.14 -25.29 -3.51
N ASP A 288 17.04 -24.42 -3.02
CA ASP A 288 17.07 -24.00 -1.61
C ASP A 288 15.93 -23.00 -1.35
N PRO A 289 14.90 -23.37 -0.57
CA PRO A 289 13.73 -22.52 -0.35
C PRO A 289 14.07 -21.24 0.41
N VAL A 290 15.09 -21.22 1.26
CA VAL A 290 15.50 -20.03 2.00
C VAL A 290 16.16 -19.04 1.06
N ARG A 291 17.06 -19.51 0.20
CA ARG A 291 17.73 -18.69 -0.81
C ARG A 291 16.75 -18.17 -1.86
N ALA A 292 15.81 -19.00 -2.30
CA ALA A 292 14.76 -18.59 -3.24
C ALA A 292 13.87 -17.50 -2.63
N ALA A 293 13.38 -17.69 -1.40
CA ALA A 293 12.59 -16.68 -0.68
C ALA A 293 13.35 -15.37 -0.45
N TYR A 294 14.65 -15.45 -0.14
CA TYR A 294 15.50 -14.27 0.02
C TYR A 294 15.58 -13.47 -1.30
N TRP A 295 15.90 -14.12 -2.41
CA TRP A 295 15.98 -13.44 -3.72
C TRP A 295 14.63 -12.94 -4.20
N GLU A 296 13.54 -13.66 -3.92
CA GLU A 296 12.19 -13.19 -4.16
C GLU A 296 11.88 -11.88 -3.41
N SER A 297 12.27 -11.77 -2.13
CA SER A 297 12.13 -10.51 -1.38
C SER A 297 13.04 -9.40 -1.93
N VAL A 298 14.26 -9.71 -2.37
CA VAL A 298 15.14 -8.73 -3.04
C VAL A 298 14.50 -8.17 -4.31
N LEU A 299 13.94 -9.03 -5.17
CA LEU A 299 13.24 -8.61 -6.39
C LEU A 299 11.97 -7.82 -6.04
N THR A 300 11.19 -8.28 -5.05
CA THR A 300 10.00 -7.57 -4.57
C THR A 300 10.38 -6.16 -4.12
N ALA A 301 11.44 -6.02 -3.33
CA ALA A 301 11.90 -4.73 -2.84
C ALA A 301 12.32 -3.81 -3.98
N ALA A 302 13.16 -4.30 -4.89
CA ALA A 302 13.61 -3.54 -6.04
C ALA A 302 12.43 -3.00 -6.86
N PHE A 303 11.48 -3.85 -7.23
CA PHE A 303 10.37 -3.44 -8.09
C PHE A 303 9.23 -2.73 -7.35
N THR A 304 9.12 -2.87 -6.03
CA THR A 304 8.21 -2.03 -5.23
C THR A 304 8.66 -0.57 -5.30
N ILE A 305 9.97 -0.34 -5.26
CA ILE A 305 10.59 0.98 -5.34
C ILE A 305 10.65 1.48 -6.80
N ARG A 306 10.76 0.56 -7.77
CA ARG A 306 11.05 0.86 -9.19
C ARG A 306 9.86 0.55 -10.11
N GLY A 307 8.65 0.86 -9.67
CA GLY A 307 7.50 0.99 -10.57
C GLY A 307 6.77 -0.29 -10.95
N GLY A 308 7.03 -1.41 -10.26
CA GLY A 308 6.18 -2.60 -10.36
C GLY A 308 4.79 -2.31 -9.82
N ALA A 309 3.78 -2.54 -10.65
CA ALA A 309 2.38 -2.22 -10.42
C ALA A 309 1.55 -3.41 -9.93
N VAL A 310 2.05 -4.63 -10.12
CA VAL A 310 1.50 -5.91 -9.61
C VAL A 310 2.63 -6.94 -9.60
N MET A 311 2.63 -7.86 -8.64
CA MET A 311 3.70 -8.85 -8.52
C MET A 311 3.18 -10.25 -8.22
N ILE A 312 3.73 -11.26 -8.90
CA ILE A 312 3.48 -12.67 -8.59
C ILE A 312 4.60 -13.21 -7.70
N LYS A 313 4.20 -13.88 -6.61
CA LYS A 313 5.08 -14.35 -5.54
C LYS A 313 4.74 -15.77 -5.08
N HIS A 314 5.66 -16.43 -4.40
CA HIS A 314 5.53 -17.79 -3.88
C HIS A 314 5.70 -17.87 -2.36
N SER A 315 6.70 -17.21 -1.75
CA SER A 315 7.03 -17.40 -0.34
C SER A 315 5.98 -16.84 0.62
N THR A 316 5.28 -17.72 1.32
CA THR A 316 4.35 -17.34 2.40
C THR A 316 5.02 -17.28 3.77
N GLU A 317 6.36 -17.29 3.82
CA GLU A 317 7.09 -17.34 5.07
C GLU A 317 7.17 -15.97 5.74
N PRO A 318 6.98 -15.86 7.08
CA PRO A 318 6.94 -14.58 7.77
C PRO A 318 8.16 -13.70 7.52
N HIS A 319 9.36 -14.30 7.43
CA HIS A 319 10.62 -13.58 7.20
C HIS A 319 10.73 -12.97 5.78
N SER A 320 9.92 -13.43 4.82
CA SER A 320 9.83 -12.85 3.48
C SER A 320 8.65 -11.88 3.38
N MET A 321 7.47 -12.28 3.86
CA MET A 321 6.27 -11.45 3.75
C MET A 321 6.35 -10.14 4.54
N MET A 322 6.87 -10.18 5.78
CA MET A 322 6.92 -8.98 6.64
C MET A 322 7.74 -7.82 6.03
N PRO A 323 9.01 -8.02 5.63
CA PRO A 323 9.79 -6.92 5.06
C PRO A 323 9.17 -6.38 3.77
N ASP A 324 8.59 -7.24 2.93
CA ASP A 324 7.96 -6.82 1.67
C ASP A 324 6.71 -5.94 1.91
N MET A 325 5.89 -6.33 2.89
CA MET A 325 4.69 -5.58 3.26
C MET A 325 5.03 -4.24 3.90
N HIS A 326 6.01 -4.21 4.81
CA HIS A 326 6.48 -2.97 5.45
C HIS A 326 7.14 -2.03 4.44
N LEU A 327 7.98 -2.54 3.54
CA LEU A 327 8.61 -1.71 2.51
C LEU A 327 7.55 -1.09 1.59
N ARG A 328 6.58 -1.89 1.11
CA ARG A 328 5.47 -1.39 0.30
C ARG A 328 4.66 -0.33 1.05
N PHE A 329 4.36 -0.55 2.33
CA PHE A 329 3.68 0.46 3.16
C PHE A 329 4.47 1.78 3.19
N ASN A 330 5.77 1.71 3.46
CA ASN A 330 6.61 2.89 3.63
C ASN A 330 6.80 3.66 2.32
N ILE A 331 7.06 2.96 1.21
CA ILE A 331 7.27 3.57 -0.11
C ILE A 331 6.01 4.33 -0.59
N TYR A 332 4.83 3.76 -0.34
CA TYR A 332 3.54 4.32 -0.78
C TYR A 332 2.84 5.17 0.28
N THR A 333 3.50 5.46 1.41
CA THR A 333 3.01 6.50 2.33
C THR A 333 3.21 7.87 1.69
N ASP A 334 2.23 8.77 1.80
CA ASP A 334 2.34 10.13 1.26
C ASP A 334 3.45 10.92 1.98
N PRO A 335 4.55 11.30 1.29
CA PRO A 335 5.64 12.02 1.94
C PRO A 335 5.27 13.43 2.39
N ARG A 336 4.15 13.99 1.92
CA ARG A 336 3.72 15.35 2.22
C ARG A 336 2.92 15.43 3.52
N LYS A 337 2.46 14.29 4.04
CA LYS A 337 1.62 14.21 5.24
C LYS A 337 2.21 13.19 6.21
N PRO A 338 2.82 13.64 7.32
CA PRO A 338 3.23 12.73 8.38
C PRO A 338 2.02 11.90 8.84
N VAL A 339 2.23 10.61 9.08
CA VAL A 339 1.18 9.74 9.63
C VAL A 339 1.08 10.06 11.13
N GLN A 340 -0.12 10.39 11.60
CA GLN A 340 -0.35 10.84 12.97
C GLN A 340 -1.35 9.95 13.69
N VAL A 341 -1.19 9.84 15.01
CA VAL A 341 -2.27 9.41 15.91
C VAL A 341 -3.00 10.65 16.43
N LYS A 342 -4.26 10.47 16.87
CA LYS A 342 -5.00 11.55 17.51
C LYS A 342 -4.28 11.92 18.82
N PRO A 343 -4.02 13.20 19.12
CA PRO A 343 -3.45 13.58 20.41
C PRO A 343 -4.40 13.18 21.56
N GLY A 344 -3.82 12.75 22.69
CA GLY A 344 -4.59 12.37 23.87
C GLY A 344 -3.97 11.24 24.68
N LEU A 345 -4.72 10.78 25.68
CA LEU A 345 -4.32 9.69 26.57
C LEU A 345 -4.88 8.35 26.08
N TYR A 346 -3.98 7.39 25.93
CA TYR A 346 -4.29 6.03 25.50
C TYR A 346 -4.02 5.03 26.61
N LYS A 347 -4.81 3.97 26.65
CA LYS A 347 -4.61 2.82 27.54
C LYS A 347 -3.94 1.69 26.76
N VAL A 348 -2.92 1.09 27.34
CA VAL A 348 -2.27 -0.12 26.83
C VAL A 348 -2.43 -1.21 27.88
N GLY A 349 -2.98 -2.36 27.48
CA GLY A 349 -3.41 -3.39 28.42
C GLY A 349 -4.61 -2.93 29.26
N ASN A 350 -4.58 -3.23 30.56
CA ASN A 350 -5.62 -2.91 31.54
C ASN A 350 -5.07 -2.02 32.66
N PRO A 351 -4.68 -0.76 32.37
CA PRO A 351 -3.99 0.08 33.33
C PRO A 351 -4.86 0.44 34.54
N GLY A 352 -4.23 0.40 35.72
CA GLY A 352 -4.85 0.66 37.03
C GLY A 352 -4.09 1.71 37.83
N PRO A 353 -4.33 1.81 39.16
CA PRO A 353 -3.67 2.79 40.04
C PRO A 353 -2.14 2.65 40.14
N GLU A 354 -1.57 1.52 39.74
CA GLU A 354 -0.11 1.27 39.80
C GLU A 354 0.59 1.51 38.46
N SER A 355 -0.17 1.82 37.41
CA SER A 355 0.32 1.87 36.04
C SER A 355 1.05 3.18 35.75
N PRO A 356 2.19 3.13 35.04
CA PRO A 356 2.91 4.33 34.63
C PRO A 356 2.15 5.12 33.55
N VAL A 357 2.44 6.42 33.48
CA VAL A 357 1.99 7.29 32.38
C VAL A 357 3.21 7.70 31.55
N PHE A 358 3.34 7.15 30.35
CA PHE A 358 4.43 7.50 29.42
C PHE A 358 4.03 8.68 28.53
N VAL A 359 4.96 9.60 28.31
CA VAL A 359 4.81 10.69 27.33
C VAL A 359 5.45 10.29 26.02
N THR A 360 4.80 10.59 24.90
CA THR A 360 5.37 10.46 23.56
C THR A 360 4.78 11.50 22.62
N THR A 361 5.19 11.52 21.35
CA THR A 361 4.59 12.42 20.35
C THR A 361 3.49 11.72 19.54
N ASN A 362 2.65 12.51 18.87
CA ASN A 362 1.59 11.98 18.03
C ASN A 362 2.06 11.53 16.63
N PHE A 363 3.37 11.48 16.38
CA PHE A 363 3.89 10.83 15.18
C PHE A 363 3.61 9.33 15.25
N ALA A 364 2.86 8.79 14.28
CA ALA A 364 2.33 7.44 14.39
C ALA A 364 3.42 6.37 14.53
N LEU A 365 4.56 6.51 13.84
CA LEU A 365 5.67 5.57 14.01
C LEU A 365 6.21 5.62 15.44
N THR A 366 6.45 6.80 15.99
CA THR A 366 6.90 6.96 17.39
C THR A 366 5.89 6.38 18.38
N TYR A 367 4.61 6.73 18.24
CA TYR A 367 3.56 6.24 19.13
C TYR A 367 3.45 4.71 19.09
N TYR A 368 3.31 4.11 17.89
CA TYR A 368 3.10 2.66 17.77
C TYR A 368 4.35 1.85 18.13
N THR A 369 5.56 2.41 18.02
CA THR A 369 6.76 1.75 18.57
C THR A 369 6.67 1.67 20.10
N VAL A 370 6.37 2.79 20.77
CA VAL A 370 6.22 2.83 22.24
C VAL A 370 5.08 1.91 22.71
N GLU A 371 3.92 2.00 22.05
CA GLU A 371 2.75 1.17 22.37
C GLU A 371 3.05 -0.33 22.18
N SER A 372 3.68 -0.70 21.07
CA SER A 372 4.05 -2.09 20.80
C SER A 372 5.06 -2.64 21.81
N ASP A 373 6.06 -1.85 22.20
CA ASP A 373 7.06 -2.27 23.18
C ASP A 373 6.45 -2.46 24.57
N ILE A 374 5.50 -1.60 24.96
CA ILE A 374 4.75 -1.75 26.20
C ILE A 374 3.83 -2.99 26.14
N ALA A 375 3.02 -3.10 25.09
CA ALA A 375 2.03 -4.17 24.93
C ALA A 375 2.68 -5.56 24.81
N SER A 376 3.75 -5.68 24.01
CA SER A 376 4.43 -6.96 23.77
C SER A 376 5.14 -7.51 25.02
N ASN A 377 5.35 -6.66 26.03
CA ASN A 377 5.96 -7.02 27.29
C ASN A 377 4.95 -7.07 28.45
N ALA A 378 3.65 -7.09 28.14
CA ALA A 378 2.56 -7.19 29.10
C ALA A 378 2.62 -6.11 30.21
N ILE A 379 3.02 -4.90 29.84
CA ILE A 379 3.03 -3.75 30.75
C ILE A 379 1.69 -3.01 30.61
N ASP A 380 0.94 -2.94 31.71
CA ASP A 380 -0.28 -2.14 31.77
C ASP A 380 0.08 -0.67 32.01
N ALA A 381 -0.16 0.20 31.04
CA ALA A 381 0.26 1.60 31.08
C ALA A 381 -0.70 2.57 30.40
N TYR A 382 -0.51 3.85 30.70
CA TYR A 382 -1.07 4.95 29.93
C TYR A 382 0.00 5.55 29.01
N ILE A 383 -0.39 5.99 27.81
CA ILE A 383 0.47 6.74 26.87
C ILE A 383 -0.20 8.08 26.54
N LEU A 384 0.44 9.18 26.91
CA LEU A 384 0.06 10.53 26.51
C LEU A 384 0.75 10.89 25.18
N ALA A 385 -0.01 10.93 24.09
CA ALA A 385 0.45 11.35 22.78
C ALA A 385 0.29 12.87 22.61
N ILE A 386 1.41 13.59 22.63
CA ILE A 386 1.45 15.05 22.50
C ILE A 386 1.33 15.47 21.03
N ASN A 387 0.51 16.49 20.73
CA ASN A 387 0.42 17.03 19.38
C ASN A 387 1.71 17.76 18.99
N THR A 388 2.48 17.16 18.08
CA THR A 388 3.70 17.72 17.50
C THR A 388 3.61 17.81 15.98
N ASP A 389 2.39 17.84 15.43
CA ASP A 389 2.12 17.81 13.99
C ASP A 389 2.71 16.59 13.29
N GLY A 390 2.84 15.47 14.03
CA GLY A 390 3.39 14.23 13.50
C GLY A 390 4.91 14.20 13.40
N ILE A 391 5.61 14.93 14.26
CA ILE A 391 7.07 14.94 14.32
C ILE A 391 7.55 14.02 15.46
N GLY A 392 8.61 13.24 15.23
CA GLY A 392 9.20 12.37 16.25
C GLY A 392 9.79 13.14 17.44
N VAL A 393 10.09 12.44 18.54
CA VAL A 393 10.52 13.07 19.82
C VAL A 393 11.70 14.02 19.63
N GLN A 394 12.84 13.53 19.14
CA GLN A 394 14.07 14.32 19.05
C GLN A 394 13.91 15.60 18.23
N ALA A 395 13.29 15.50 17.05
CA ALA A 395 13.05 16.65 16.19
C ALA A 395 12.05 17.64 16.81
N SER A 396 11.00 17.14 17.49
CA SER A 396 10.03 18.00 18.19
C SER A 396 10.64 18.73 19.38
N VAL A 397 11.58 18.10 20.07
CA VAL A 397 12.35 18.70 21.18
C VAL A 397 13.28 19.80 20.68
N ALA A 398 13.86 19.62 19.49
CA ALA A 398 14.73 20.61 18.85
C ALA A 398 13.94 21.78 18.24
N GLY A 399 12.83 21.50 17.56
CA GLY A 399 11.98 22.50 16.92
C GLY A 399 10.96 23.19 17.84
N GLY A 400 10.90 22.80 19.12
CA GLY A 400 10.01 23.39 20.12
C GLY A 400 8.56 22.92 20.06
N GLN A 401 8.21 22.00 19.14
CA GLN A 401 6.88 21.40 19.06
C GLN A 401 6.57 20.53 20.27
N LEU A 402 7.59 19.94 20.92
CA LEU A 402 7.49 19.30 22.23
C LEU A 402 8.23 20.16 23.25
N ASN A 403 7.51 20.60 24.28
CA ASN A 403 8.04 21.42 25.36
C ASN A 403 7.23 21.21 26.66
N PRO A 404 7.72 21.66 27.83
CA PRO A 404 7.07 21.45 29.13
C PRO A 404 5.62 21.94 29.18
N THR A 405 5.34 23.17 28.72
CA THR A 405 4.00 23.75 28.69
C THR A 405 3.03 22.88 27.90
N LYS A 406 3.39 22.43 26.70
CA LYS A 406 2.54 21.55 25.89
C LYS A 406 2.28 20.20 26.55
N ILE A 407 3.25 19.63 27.26
CA ILE A 407 3.06 18.37 28.00
C ILE A 407 2.06 18.60 29.14
N LYS A 408 2.20 19.71 29.86
CA LYS A 408 1.31 20.10 30.95
C LYS A 408 -0.13 20.33 30.49
N ASP A 409 -0.30 21.10 29.42
CA ASP A 409 -1.60 21.41 28.83
C ASP A 409 -2.27 20.14 28.31
N ALA A 410 -1.55 19.34 27.52
CA ALA A 410 -2.08 18.10 26.97
C ALA A 410 -2.49 17.11 28.07
N MET A 411 -1.75 17.02 29.17
CA MET A 411 -2.15 16.21 30.31
C MET A 411 -3.40 16.79 31.00
N GLY A 412 -3.48 18.11 31.17
CA GLY A 412 -4.64 18.78 31.77
C GLY A 412 -5.94 18.53 31.00
N GLU A 413 -5.87 18.47 29.67
CA GLU A 413 -7.02 18.19 28.79
C GLU A 413 -7.57 16.76 28.94
N THR A 414 -6.79 15.82 29.48
CA THR A 414 -7.22 14.41 29.64
C THR A 414 -8.17 14.18 30.81
N GLY A 415 -8.17 15.08 31.79
CA GLY A 415 -8.85 14.86 33.07
C GLY A 415 -8.27 13.70 33.90
N PHE A 416 -7.01 13.32 33.69
CA PHE A 416 -6.37 12.21 34.41
C PHE A 416 -6.34 12.45 35.94
N ASP A 417 -6.84 11.48 36.69
CA ASP A 417 -6.88 11.54 38.14
C ASP A 417 -5.55 11.08 38.75
N TRP A 418 -4.67 12.04 39.00
CA TRP A 418 -3.40 11.81 39.71
C TRP A 418 -3.58 11.37 41.16
N LYS A 419 -4.66 11.77 41.84
CA LYS A 419 -4.91 11.40 43.25
C LYS A 419 -5.32 9.94 43.39
N GLY A 420 -5.95 9.38 42.36
CA GLY A 420 -6.29 7.97 42.27
C GLY A 420 -5.11 7.05 41.96
N GLN A 421 -3.91 7.58 41.67
CA GLN A 421 -2.71 6.78 41.42
C GLN A 421 -1.99 6.44 42.72
N LYS A 422 -1.57 5.17 42.86
CA LYS A 422 -0.69 4.70 43.94
C LYS A 422 0.74 5.25 43.77
N TYR A 423 1.17 5.39 42.52
CA TYR A 423 2.47 5.93 42.15
C TYR A 423 2.30 7.04 41.11
N PRO A 424 1.88 8.26 41.51
CA PRO A 424 1.63 9.34 40.57
C PRO A 424 2.96 9.78 39.94
N ALA A 425 3.25 9.29 38.73
CA ALA A 425 4.46 9.63 38.01
C ALA A 425 4.23 9.72 36.49
N LEU A 426 4.92 10.67 35.86
CA LEU A 426 4.94 10.91 34.43
C LEU A 426 6.33 10.58 33.89
N VAL A 427 6.39 9.65 32.94
CA VAL A 427 7.65 9.14 32.38
C VAL A 427 7.91 9.79 31.02
N LEU A 428 8.97 10.59 30.94
CA LEU A 428 9.42 11.25 29.72
C LEU A 428 10.28 10.31 28.87
N PRO A 429 10.29 10.46 27.53
CA PRO A 429 11.34 9.87 26.70
C PRO A 429 12.71 10.41 27.13
N GLY A 430 13.75 9.58 27.09
CA GLY A 430 15.12 10.01 27.41
C GLY A 430 15.60 11.19 26.56
N MET A 431 15.15 11.26 25.30
CA MET A 431 15.44 12.38 24.38
C MET A 431 14.82 13.72 24.83
N ALA A 432 13.89 13.71 25.78
CA ALA A 432 13.25 14.87 26.38
C ALA A 432 13.72 15.13 27.82
N ALA A 433 14.79 14.48 28.29
CA ALA A 433 15.30 14.59 29.66
C ALA A 433 15.57 16.02 30.12
N LYS A 434 16.01 16.92 29.22
CA LYS A 434 16.28 18.33 29.54
C LYS A 434 15.05 19.09 30.08
N PHE A 435 13.85 18.56 29.87
CA PHE A 435 12.59 19.14 30.33
C PHE A 435 12.21 18.72 31.74
N SER A 436 12.93 17.79 32.37
CA SER A 436 12.52 17.21 33.65
C SER A 436 12.38 18.25 34.76
N GLY A 437 13.35 19.16 34.92
CA GLY A 437 13.32 20.17 35.99
C GLY A 437 12.13 21.12 35.91
N GLU A 438 11.86 21.69 34.73
CA GLU A 438 10.68 22.57 34.55
C GLU A 438 9.37 21.80 34.71
N LEU A 439 9.32 20.53 34.29
CA LEU A 439 8.14 19.70 34.50
C LEU A 439 7.95 19.32 35.97
N GLU A 440 9.01 19.16 36.76
CA GLU A 440 8.89 18.95 38.21
C GLU A 440 8.18 20.12 38.88
N ASP A 441 8.49 21.35 38.47
CA ASP A 441 7.80 22.56 38.95
C ASP A 441 6.34 22.60 38.47
N LEU A 442 6.08 22.32 37.19
CA LEU A 442 4.72 22.35 36.60
C LEU A 442 3.78 21.25 37.13
N PHE A 443 4.33 20.13 37.57
CA PHE A 443 3.60 18.99 38.14
C PHE A 443 3.79 18.87 39.67
N ALA A 444 4.35 19.91 40.31
CA ALA A 444 4.57 19.94 41.75
C ALA A 444 3.28 19.62 42.52
N GLY A 445 3.37 18.64 43.44
CA GLY A 445 2.24 18.15 44.22
C GLY A 445 1.21 17.31 43.45
N GLN A 446 1.41 17.04 42.16
CA GLN A 446 0.55 16.18 41.35
C GLN A 446 1.22 14.86 40.99
N ALA A 447 2.44 14.90 40.46
CA ALA A 447 3.15 13.72 39.99
C ALA A 447 4.68 13.90 40.02
N LYS A 448 5.41 12.80 40.22
CA LYS A 448 6.86 12.75 40.04
C LYS A 448 7.21 12.70 38.56
N ILE A 449 8.18 13.49 38.12
CA ILE A 449 8.69 13.39 36.75
C ILE A 449 9.82 12.36 36.74
N MET A 450 9.77 11.44 35.78
CA MET A 450 10.79 10.43 35.59
C MET A 450 11.33 10.47 34.17
N VAL A 451 12.62 10.22 34.02
CA VAL A 451 13.26 10.12 32.70
C VAL A 451 13.38 8.64 32.33
N GLY A 452 12.65 8.26 31.30
CA GLY A 452 12.73 6.95 30.66
C GLY A 452 13.95 6.81 29.74
N PRO A 453 14.09 5.65 29.08
CA PRO A 453 15.17 5.44 28.11
C PRO A 453 14.98 6.28 26.84
N GLU A 454 16.07 6.48 26.09
CA GLU A 454 16.01 7.11 24.76
C GLU A 454 15.32 6.22 23.71
N ASP A 455 15.39 4.90 23.89
CA ASP A 455 14.80 3.88 23.02
C ASP A 455 13.72 3.10 23.80
N SER A 456 12.52 3.01 23.23
CA SER A 456 11.37 2.35 23.86
C SER A 456 11.56 0.85 24.05
N GLY A 457 12.42 0.18 23.27
CA GLY A 457 12.74 -1.23 23.44
C GLY A 457 13.41 -1.51 24.79
N ARG A 458 13.92 -0.48 25.48
CA ARG A 458 14.51 -0.57 26.82
C ARG A 458 13.54 -0.28 27.96
N ILE A 459 12.27 0.03 27.67
CA ILE A 459 11.24 0.31 28.70
C ILE A 459 11.13 -0.86 29.69
N VAL A 460 11.21 -2.11 29.20
CA VAL A 460 11.11 -3.30 30.06
C VAL A 460 12.20 -3.37 31.11
N GLY A 461 13.45 -3.06 30.73
CA GLY A 461 14.57 -3.00 31.66
C GLY A 461 14.40 -1.84 32.65
N TRP A 462 14.06 -0.66 32.12
CA TRP A 462 13.80 0.52 32.93
C TRP A 462 12.69 0.30 33.96
N MET A 463 11.59 -0.36 33.59
CA MET A 463 10.49 -0.68 34.49
C MET A 463 10.93 -1.57 35.66
N LYS A 464 11.84 -2.54 35.43
CA LYS A 464 12.35 -3.40 36.51
C LYS A 464 13.19 -2.63 37.52
N ASP A 465 13.97 -1.68 37.04
CA ASP A 465 14.95 -0.97 37.87
C ASP A 465 14.35 0.27 38.54
N MET A 466 13.36 0.90 37.90
CA MET A 466 12.84 2.22 38.26
C MET A 466 11.35 2.23 38.64
N TRP A 467 10.59 1.14 38.43
CA TRP A 467 9.16 1.06 38.75
C TRP A 467 8.82 -0.07 39.76
N PRO A 468 8.03 0.19 40.82
CA PRO A 468 7.45 1.48 41.19
C PRO A 468 8.53 2.47 41.64
N PRO A 469 8.32 3.79 41.45
CA PRO A 469 9.25 4.80 41.89
C PRO A 469 9.43 4.75 43.42
N LYS A 470 10.70 4.80 43.86
CA LYS A 470 11.05 4.98 45.27
C LYS A 470 10.67 6.35 45.80
#